data_AF-Q1AW92-F1
#
_entry.id   AF-Q1AW92-F1
#
_cell.length_a   1.000
_cell.length_b   1.000
_cell.length_c   1.000
_cell.angle_alpha   90.00
_cell.angle_beta   90.00
_cell.angle_gamma   90.00
#
_symmetry.space_group_name_H-M   'P 1'
#
loop_
_entity.id
_entity.type
_entity.pdbx_description
1 polymer ?
#
loop_
_entity_poly.entity_id
_entity_poly.type
_entity_poly.pdbx_seq_one_letter_code
_entity_poly.pdbx_strand_id
1 'polypeptide(L)'
;MNIAICPGSFDPITTGHLDIIRRASKLFDHVVVAVGSNLRKQPRLSAAERARLIEKVTADLENVSVEVMEGLLVDFAREQGARVVVKGLRAVSDFESEFEQAQLNRTLYPELETVFIMSASQHSFLSSSAVREIAALGGDVRGLVPDGILETVRQIYSRSDGKI
;
A
#
# COMPACT_ATOMS: atom_id res chain seq x y z
N MET A 1 4.93 -18.46 -13.84
CA MET A 1 4.47 -17.08 -13.67
C MET A 1 4.68 -16.71 -12.21
N ASN A 2 5.57 -15.76 -11.96
CA ASN A 2 5.90 -15.27 -10.62
C ASN A 2 4.93 -14.15 -10.26
N ILE A 3 3.99 -14.46 -9.37
CA ILE A 3 2.99 -13.52 -8.86
C ILE A 3 3.49 -12.98 -7.52
N ALA A 4 3.59 -11.66 -7.43
CA ALA A 4 3.90 -10.97 -6.18
C ALA A 4 2.67 -10.22 -5.66
N ILE A 5 2.53 -10.13 -4.34
CA ILE A 5 1.52 -9.31 -3.69
C ILE A 5 2.17 -8.08 -3.08
N CYS A 6 1.64 -6.90 -3.38
CA CYS A 6 1.94 -5.65 -2.69
C CYS A 6 0.80 -5.30 -1.72
N PRO A 7 0.86 -5.75 -0.45
CA PRO A 7 -0.22 -5.53 0.49
C PRO A 7 -0.09 -4.17 1.17
N GLY A 8 -1.22 -3.55 1.48
CA GLY A 8 -1.23 -2.30 2.23
C GLY A 8 -2.64 -1.83 2.58
N SER A 9 -2.71 -0.90 3.53
CA SER A 9 -3.97 -0.24 3.86
C SER A 9 -4.28 0.93 2.93
N PHE A 10 -3.30 1.53 2.24
CA PHE A 10 -3.51 2.54 1.18
C PHE A 10 -4.60 3.60 1.46
N ASP A 11 -4.56 4.26 2.62
CA ASP A 11 -5.57 5.28 3.04
C ASP A 11 -4.91 6.67 3.24
N PRO A 12 -4.52 7.39 2.17
CA PRO A 12 -4.57 6.97 0.76
C PRO A 12 -3.27 6.26 0.33
N ILE A 13 -3.25 5.75 -0.90
CA ILE A 13 -1.99 5.42 -1.59
C ILE A 13 -1.11 6.69 -1.69
N THR A 14 0.20 6.53 -1.54
CA THR A 14 1.18 7.63 -1.55
C THR A 14 2.11 7.49 -2.74
N THR A 15 2.87 8.53 -3.08
CA THR A 15 3.91 8.41 -4.12
C THR A 15 4.95 7.34 -3.78
N GLY A 16 5.28 7.19 -2.49
CA GLY A 16 6.13 6.11 -2.00
C GLY A 16 5.55 4.72 -2.27
N HIS A 17 4.26 4.49 -2.02
CA HIS A 17 3.62 3.21 -2.36
C HIS A 17 3.66 2.93 -3.87
N LEU A 18 3.36 3.94 -4.69
CA LEU A 18 3.37 3.80 -6.15
C LEU A 18 4.78 3.49 -6.69
N ASP A 19 5.83 4.05 -6.11
CA ASP A 19 7.22 3.69 -6.44
C ASP A 19 7.48 2.19 -6.20
N ILE A 20 7.10 1.67 -5.04
CA ILE A 20 7.28 0.26 -4.70
C ILE A 20 6.50 -0.64 -5.65
N ILE A 21 5.25 -0.31 -5.96
CA ILE A 21 4.41 -1.07 -6.90
C ILE A 21 5.06 -1.09 -8.30
N ARG A 22 5.53 0.07 -8.78
CA ARG A 22 6.19 0.20 -10.09
C ARG A 22 7.54 -0.51 -10.16
N ARG A 23 8.24 -0.63 -9.03
CA ARG A 23 9.49 -1.38 -8.95
C ARG A 23 9.23 -2.88 -8.87
N ALA A 24 8.20 -3.30 -8.12
CA ALA A 24 7.74 -4.68 -8.11
C ALA A 24 7.28 -5.12 -9.51
N SER A 25 6.55 -4.28 -10.24
CA SER A 25 6.05 -4.61 -11.58
C SER A 25 7.16 -4.84 -12.61
N LYS A 26 8.39 -4.39 -12.35
CA LYS A 26 9.57 -4.67 -13.19
C LYS A 26 10.30 -5.96 -12.81
N LEU A 27 10.01 -6.54 -11.64
CA LEU A 27 10.70 -7.69 -11.08
C LEU A 27 9.88 -8.98 -11.17
N PHE A 28 8.55 -8.86 -11.31
CA PHE A 28 7.62 -9.99 -11.29
C PHE A 28 6.74 -10.00 -12.55
N ASP A 29 6.29 -11.19 -12.94
CA ASP A 29 5.42 -11.35 -14.11
C ASP A 29 4.07 -10.68 -13.89
N HIS A 30 3.56 -10.73 -12.65
CA HIS A 30 2.34 -10.05 -12.24
C HIS A 30 2.42 -9.58 -10.79
N VAL A 31 1.85 -8.40 -10.52
CA VAL A 31 1.77 -7.82 -9.18
C VAL A 31 0.32 -7.56 -8.83
N VAL A 32 -0.14 -8.18 -7.74
CA VAL A 32 -1.47 -7.94 -7.16
C VAL A 32 -1.32 -6.94 -6.02
N VAL A 33 -1.91 -5.75 -6.15
CA VAL A 33 -1.98 -4.79 -5.04
C VAL A 33 -3.15 -5.16 -4.14
N ALA A 34 -2.84 -5.75 -2.99
CA ALA A 34 -3.83 -6.24 -2.03
C ALA A 34 -4.24 -5.14 -1.05
N VAL A 35 -5.45 -4.62 -1.23
CA VAL A 35 -6.04 -3.58 -0.40
C VAL A 35 -6.64 -4.22 0.85
N GLY A 36 -5.84 -4.30 1.90
CA GLY A 36 -6.26 -4.88 3.17
C GLY A 36 -7.01 -3.88 4.06
N SER A 37 -7.80 -4.40 4.99
CA SER A 37 -8.26 -3.68 6.18
C SER A 37 -7.31 -3.93 7.35
N ASN A 38 -6.92 -2.88 8.07
CA ASN A 38 -6.23 -3.04 9.35
C ASN A 38 -7.26 -2.89 10.46
N LEU A 39 -7.49 -3.94 11.25
CA LEU A 39 -8.47 -3.92 12.35
C LEU A 39 -8.22 -2.83 13.40
N ARG A 40 -6.98 -2.34 13.51
CA ARG A 40 -6.60 -1.25 14.43
C ARG A 40 -6.79 0.15 13.83
N LYS A 41 -7.11 0.26 12.54
CA LYS A 41 -7.27 1.54 11.84
C LYS A 41 -8.72 1.69 11.38
N GLN A 42 -9.27 2.87 11.54
CA GLN A 42 -10.52 3.26 10.91
C GLN A 42 -10.17 4.09 9.66
N PRO A 43 -10.12 3.48 8.46
CA PRO A 43 -9.80 4.22 7.26
C PRO A 43 -10.93 5.20 6.95
N ARG A 44 -10.60 6.38 6.40
CA ARG A 44 -11.65 7.32 5.95
C ARG A 44 -12.29 6.86 4.64
N LEU A 45 -11.53 6.12 3.82
CA LEU A 45 -12.02 5.50 2.60
C LEU A 45 -12.33 4.02 2.80
N SER A 46 -13.45 3.57 2.24
CA SER A 46 -13.77 2.15 2.13
C SER A 46 -12.68 1.41 1.34
N ALA A 47 -12.59 0.08 1.51
CA ALA A 47 -11.63 -0.72 0.74
C ALA A 47 -11.83 -0.58 -0.78
N ALA A 48 -13.09 -0.54 -1.23
CA ALA A 48 -13.43 -0.35 -2.63
C ALA A 48 -13.05 1.04 -3.18
N GLU A 49 -13.16 2.10 -2.37
CA GLU A 49 -12.67 3.43 -2.78
C GLU A 49 -11.14 3.46 -2.87
N ARG A 50 -10.45 2.86 -1.90
CA ARG A 50 -8.98 2.75 -1.91
C ARG A 50 -8.51 1.96 -3.12
N ALA A 51 -9.13 0.82 -3.43
CA ALA A 51 -8.84 0.04 -4.62
C ALA A 51 -8.98 0.87 -5.91
N ARG A 52 -10.11 1.58 -6.08
CA ARG A 52 -10.34 2.45 -7.24
C ARG A 52 -9.30 3.56 -7.40
N LEU A 53 -8.82 4.14 -6.30
CA LEU A 53 -7.74 5.13 -6.34
C LEU A 53 -6.42 4.50 -6.81
N ILE A 54 -6.14 3.26 -6.40
CA ILE A 54 -4.93 2.53 -6.80
C ILE A 54 -5.01 2.17 -8.28
N GLU A 55 -6.12 1.57 -8.73
CA GLU A 55 -6.36 1.23 -10.14
C GLU A 55 -6.11 2.44 -11.04
N LYS A 56 -6.60 3.61 -10.63
CA LYS A 56 -6.40 4.86 -11.37
C LYS A 56 -4.93 5.25 -11.50
N VAL A 57 -4.11 5.07 -10.46
CA VAL A 57 -2.70 5.49 -10.46
C VAL A 57 -1.73 4.41 -10.94
N THR A 58 -2.22 3.19 -11.16
CA THR A 58 -1.48 2.07 -11.74
C THR A 58 -1.98 1.67 -13.13
N ALA A 59 -2.89 2.46 -13.73
CA ALA A 59 -3.51 2.15 -15.02
C ALA A 59 -2.50 2.04 -16.18
N ASP A 60 -1.31 2.63 -16.03
CA ASP A 60 -0.21 2.53 -16.98
C ASP A 60 0.63 1.24 -16.85
N LEU A 61 0.37 0.42 -15.82
CA LEU A 61 1.11 -0.81 -15.52
C LEU A 61 0.30 -2.05 -15.94
N GLU A 62 0.57 -2.56 -17.14
CA GLU A 62 -0.18 -3.68 -17.75
C GLU A 62 -0.17 -4.98 -16.92
N ASN A 63 0.86 -5.19 -16.10
CA ASN A 63 1.02 -6.37 -15.27
C ASN A 63 0.67 -6.14 -13.79
N VAL A 64 -0.08 -5.07 -13.48
CA VAL A 64 -0.56 -4.78 -12.13
C VAL A 64 -2.08 -4.93 -12.07
N SER A 65 -2.57 -5.70 -11.12
CA SER A 65 -3.98 -5.78 -10.75
C SER A 65 -4.18 -5.24 -9.33
N VAL A 66 -5.42 -4.91 -8.98
CA VAL A 66 -5.78 -4.41 -7.66
C VAL A 66 -6.96 -5.21 -7.15
N GLU A 67 -6.85 -5.72 -5.93
CA GLU A 67 -7.91 -6.51 -5.31
C GLU A 67 -8.09 -6.12 -3.85
N VAL A 68 -9.35 -6.13 -3.40
CA VAL A 68 -9.65 -5.98 -1.98
C VAL A 68 -9.39 -7.32 -1.30
N MET A 69 -8.53 -7.29 -0.29
CA MET A 69 -8.17 -8.47 0.48
C MET A 69 -8.97 -8.51 1.77
N GLU A 70 -9.70 -9.61 1.97
CA GLU A 70 -10.35 -9.96 3.22
C GLU A 70 -9.57 -11.07 3.94
N GLY A 71 -9.56 -11.06 5.27
CA GLY A 71 -8.86 -12.08 6.06
C GLY A 71 -7.34 -11.95 6.08
N LEU A 72 -6.65 -13.09 6.14
CA LEU A 72 -5.19 -13.16 6.30
C LEU A 72 -4.48 -13.04 4.95
N LEU A 73 -3.37 -12.31 4.95
CA LEU A 73 -2.51 -12.16 3.76
C LEU A 73 -2.02 -13.51 3.20
N VAL A 74 -1.80 -14.50 4.06
CA VAL A 74 -1.35 -15.84 3.64
C VAL A 74 -2.43 -16.61 2.88
N ASP A 75 -3.70 -16.41 3.23
CA ASP A 75 -4.81 -17.08 2.55
C ASP A 75 -5.08 -16.42 1.20
N PHE A 76 -5.07 -15.09 1.17
CA PHE A 76 -5.11 -14.34 -0.08
C PHE A 76 -3.93 -14.71 -1.00
N ALA A 77 -2.72 -14.89 -0.45
CA ALA A 77 -1.57 -15.36 -1.23
C ALA A 77 -1.79 -16.74 -1.86
N ARG A 78 -2.43 -17.67 -1.14
CA ARG A 78 -2.78 -18.99 -1.70
C ARG A 78 -3.82 -18.89 -2.80
N GLU A 79 -4.86 -18.09 -2.60
CA GLU A 79 -5.93 -17.85 -3.58
C GLU A 79 -5.36 -17.29 -4.89
N GLN A 80 -4.40 -16.38 -4.80
CA GLN A 80 -3.72 -15.78 -5.93
C GLN A 80 -2.59 -16.64 -6.53
N GLY A 81 -2.27 -17.79 -5.93
CA GLY A 81 -1.11 -18.60 -6.31
C GLY A 81 0.24 -17.88 -6.13
N ALA A 82 0.27 -16.84 -5.30
CA ALA A 82 1.42 -16.01 -5.04
C ALA A 82 2.31 -16.58 -3.93
N ARG A 83 3.62 -16.52 -4.13
CA ARG A 83 4.63 -16.99 -3.17
C ARG A 83 5.57 -15.89 -2.70
N VAL A 84 5.32 -14.65 -3.13
CA VAL A 84 6.14 -13.50 -2.77
C VAL A 84 5.25 -12.34 -2.34
N VAL A 85 5.54 -11.79 -1.16
CA VAL A 85 5.02 -10.50 -0.71
C VAL A 85 6.11 -9.45 -0.90
N VAL A 86 5.77 -8.31 -1.51
CA VAL A 86 6.69 -7.20 -1.72
C VAL A 86 6.26 -6.02 -0.86
N LYS A 87 7.20 -5.50 -0.07
CA LYS A 87 6.96 -4.34 0.79
C LYS A 87 8.05 -3.30 0.68
N GLY A 88 7.65 -2.03 0.83
CA GLY A 88 8.58 -0.91 0.96
C GLY A 88 9.12 -0.80 2.37
N LEU A 89 10.44 -0.68 2.52
CA LEU A 89 11.08 -0.39 3.79
C LEU A 89 11.54 1.07 3.79
N ARG A 90 11.08 1.88 4.75
CA ARG A 90 11.39 3.33 4.78
C ARG A 90 12.46 3.70 5.80
N ALA A 91 12.36 3.16 7.00
CA ALA A 91 13.27 3.39 8.11
C ALA A 91 13.49 2.10 8.90
N VAL A 92 14.53 2.08 9.74
CA VAL A 92 14.83 0.94 10.63
C VAL A 92 13.65 0.64 11.57
N SER A 93 12.92 1.66 12.00
CA SER A 93 11.73 1.48 12.87
C SER A 93 10.61 0.68 12.21
N ASP A 94 10.45 0.75 10.89
CA ASP A 94 9.46 -0.07 10.19
C ASP A 94 9.90 -1.54 10.14
N PHE A 95 11.21 -1.77 10.07
CA PHE A 95 11.80 -3.09 9.83
C PHE A 95 11.40 -4.12 10.88
N GLU A 96 11.37 -3.75 12.16
CA GLU A 96 11.04 -4.69 13.24
C GLU A 96 9.63 -5.26 13.05
N SER A 97 8.63 -4.38 12.91
CA SER A 97 7.24 -4.80 12.71
C SER A 97 7.04 -5.58 11.40
N GLU A 98 7.79 -5.21 10.36
CA GLU A 98 7.72 -5.84 9.06
C GLU A 98 8.40 -7.22 9.03
N PHE A 99 9.50 -7.36 9.75
CA PHE A 99 10.19 -8.62 9.97
C PHE A 99 9.32 -9.58 10.77
N GLU A 100 8.72 -9.13 11.86
CA GLU A 100 7.76 -9.94 12.64
C GLU A 100 6.62 -10.45 11.76
N GLN A 101 6.03 -9.57 10.95
CA GLN A 101 4.95 -9.96 10.06
C GLN A 101 5.42 -10.97 8.99
N ALA A 102 6.61 -10.79 8.42
CA ALA A 102 7.19 -11.75 7.48
C ALA A 102 7.38 -13.14 8.11
N GLN A 103 7.87 -13.21 9.34
CA GLN A 103 8.07 -14.47 10.06
C GLN A 103 6.74 -15.17 10.41
N LEU A 104 5.72 -14.40 10.82
CA LEU A 104 4.38 -14.94 11.07
C LEU A 104 3.74 -15.48 9.78
N ASN A 105 3.87 -14.73 8.68
CA ASN A 105 3.39 -15.16 7.37
C ASN A 105 4.07 -16.47 6.93
N ARG A 106 5.39 -16.58 7.06
CA ARG A 106 6.14 -17.80 6.73
C ARG A 106 5.76 -18.98 7.64
N THR A 107 5.43 -18.73 8.90
CA THR A 107 4.95 -19.78 9.82
C THR A 107 3.61 -20.35 9.35
N LEU A 108 2.70 -19.48 8.91
CA LEU A 108 1.37 -19.88 8.44
C LEU A 108 1.38 -20.41 7.00
N TYR A 109 2.29 -19.94 6.15
CA TYR A 109 2.48 -20.39 4.78
C TYR A 109 3.99 -20.50 4.45
N PRO A 110 4.61 -21.68 4.64
CA PRO A 110 6.06 -21.86 4.52
C PRO A 110 6.70 -21.55 3.16
N GLU A 111 5.91 -21.57 2.08
CA GLU A 111 6.39 -21.21 0.73
C GLU A 111 6.30 -19.70 0.44
N LEU A 112 5.73 -18.90 1.35
CA LEU A 112 5.61 -17.46 1.20
C LEU A 112 6.89 -16.76 1.67
N GLU A 113 7.55 -16.08 0.74
CA GLU A 113 8.72 -15.23 1.03
C GLU A 113 8.32 -13.74 1.03
N THR A 114 9.05 -12.93 1.79
CA THR A 114 8.87 -11.47 1.80
C THR A 114 10.11 -10.78 1.25
N VAL A 115 9.92 -9.95 0.23
CA VAL A 115 10.95 -9.13 -0.39
C VAL A 115 10.76 -7.68 0.03
N PHE A 116 11.80 -7.10 0.61
CA PHE A 116 11.83 -5.69 0.96
C PHE A 116 12.52 -4.88 -0.14
N ILE A 117 11.83 -3.85 -0.63
CA ILE A 117 12.40 -2.84 -1.52
C ILE A 117 12.68 -1.59 -0.67
N MET A 118 13.94 -1.16 -0.61
CA MET A 118 14.29 0.10 0.05
C MET A 118 13.56 1.25 -0.63
N SER A 119 12.83 2.05 0.14
CA SER A 119 12.14 3.23 -0.35
C SER A 119 13.15 4.26 -0.84
N ALA A 120 12.83 4.98 -1.92
CA ALA A 120 13.66 6.09 -2.35
C ALA A 120 13.79 7.13 -1.22
N SER A 121 14.94 7.77 -1.11
CA SER A 121 15.27 8.72 -0.02
C SER A 121 14.20 9.80 0.16
N GLN A 122 13.67 10.31 -0.95
CA GLN A 122 12.59 11.32 -1.01
C GLN A 122 11.23 10.85 -0.48
N HIS A 123 11.03 9.55 -0.29
CA HIS A 123 9.79 8.94 0.23
C HIS A 123 9.98 8.31 1.63
N SER A 124 11.17 8.38 2.21
CA SER A 124 11.50 7.73 3.48
C SER A 124 10.66 8.22 4.68
N PHE A 125 10.22 9.48 4.67
CA PHE A 125 9.35 10.06 5.70
C PHE A 125 7.85 9.94 5.39
N LEU A 126 7.49 9.42 4.21
CA LEU A 126 6.14 9.47 3.70
C LEU A 126 5.30 8.31 4.24
N SER A 127 4.24 8.62 4.99
CA SER A 127 3.23 7.66 5.43
C SER A 127 1.83 8.14 5.03
N SER A 128 0.90 7.22 4.83
CA SER A 128 -0.51 7.60 4.63
C SER A 128 -1.05 8.40 5.81
N SER A 129 -0.62 8.11 7.05
CA SER A 129 -1.01 8.90 8.23
C SER A 129 -0.52 10.34 8.16
N ALA A 130 0.74 10.57 7.76
CA ALA A 130 1.30 11.91 7.59
C ALA A 130 0.56 12.68 6.48
N VAL A 131 0.24 12.02 5.36
CA VAL A 131 -0.58 12.63 4.29
C VAL A 131 -1.95 13.06 4.82
N ARG A 132 -2.63 12.18 5.57
CA ARG A 132 -3.94 12.49 6.15
C ARG A 132 -3.88 13.67 7.12
N GLU A 133 -2.85 13.71 7.96
CA GLU A 133 -2.66 14.80 8.94
C GLU A 133 -2.43 16.15 8.24
N ILE A 134 -1.51 16.19 7.26
CA ILE A 134 -1.23 17.39 6.48
C ILE A 134 -2.50 17.88 5.77
N ALA A 135 -3.20 16.99 5.06
CA ALA A 135 -4.44 17.34 4.36
C ALA A 135 -5.54 17.82 5.32
N ALA A 136 -5.68 17.19 6.49
CA ALA A 136 -6.67 17.58 7.51
C ALA A 136 -6.40 18.97 8.10
N LEU A 137 -5.14 19.40 8.13
CA LEU A 137 -4.74 20.74 8.57
C LEU A 137 -4.71 21.77 7.43
N GLY A 138 -5.16 21.41 6.21
CA GLY A 138 -5.18 22.29 5.05
C GLY A 138 -3.80 22.50 4.40
N GLY A 139 -2.82 21.67 4.75
CA GLY A 139 -1.51 21.67 4.11
C GLY A 139 -1.57 21.07 2.70
N ASP A 140 -0.59 21.44 1.86
CA ASP A 140 -0.47 20.88 0.52
C ASP A 140 0.16 19.49 0.55
N VAL A 141 -0.51 18.53 -0.08
CA VAL A 141 -0.05 17.14 -0.22
C VAL A 141 0.42 16.80 -1.64
N ARG A 142 0.57 17.80 -2.51
CA ARG A 142 1.19 17.61 -3.84
C ARG A 142 2.58 16.98 -3.71
N GLY A 143 2.85 15.96 -4.52
CA GLY A 143 4.09 15.17 -4.45
C GLY A 143 4.13 14.11 -3.34
N LEU A 144 3.23 14.18 -2.35
CA LEU A 144 3.07 13.14 -1.32
C LEU A 144 2.07 12.05 -1.76
N VAL A 145 1.18 12.40 -2.68
CA VAL A 145 0.27 11.47 -3.35
C VAL A 145 0.42 11.60 -4.87
N PRO A 146 0.11 10.55 -5.66
CA PRO A 146 0.13 10.65 -7.11
C PRO A 146 -0.85 11.72 -7.60
N ASP A 147 -0.47 12.46 -8.65
CA ASP A 147 -1.26 13.59 -9.16
C ASP A 147 -2.70 13.19 -9.55
N GLY A 148 -2.87 11.97 -10.07
CA GLY A 148 -4.17 11.42 -10.46
C GLY A 148 -5.21 11.34 -9.33
N ILE A 149 -4.78 11.41 -8.06
CA ILE A 149 -5.67 11.35 -6.89
C ILE A 149 -5.55 12.57 -5.97
N LEU A 150 -4.74 13.57 -6.34
CA LEU A 150 -4.46 14.73 -5.49
C LEU A 150 -5.74 15.43 -5.04
N GLU A 151 -6.64 15.74 -5.98
CA GLU A 151 -7.89 16.43 -5.68
C GLU A 151 -8.85 15.57 -4.86
N THR A 152 -8.92 14.26 -5.14
CA THR A 152 -9.72 13.33 -4.34
C THR A 152 -9.22 13.27 -2.89
N VAL A 153 -7.91 13.17 -2.68
CA VAL A 153 -7.30 13.20 -1.34
C VAL A 153 -7.57 14.54 -0.65
N ARG A 154 -7.43 15.68 -1.34
CA ARG A 154 -7.77 16.98 -0.77
C ARG A 154 -9.23 17.03 -0.34
N GLN A 155 -10.17 16.62 -1.17
CA GLN A 155 -11.60 16.65 -0.86
C GLN A 155 -11.97 15.75 0.34
N ILE A 156 -11.40 14.53 0.41
CA ILE A 156 -11.74 13.57 1.46
C ILE A 156 -11.09 13.92 2.80
N TYR A 157 -9.83 14.37 2.76
CA TYR A 157 -9.06 14.56 3.99
C TYR A 157 -9.02 16.00 4.49
N SER A 158 -9.27 17.00 3.64
CA SER A 158 -9.48 18.39 4.10
C SER A 158 -10.81 18.50 4.85
N ARG A 159 -10.85 19.40 5.84
CA ARG A 159 -11.97 19.52 6.79
C ARG A 159 -13.34 19.69 6.10
N SER A 160 -14.26 18.80 6.45
CA SER A 160 -15.53 19.20 7.08
C SER A 160 -15.53 18.60 8.50
N ASP A 161 -15.64 19.45 9.53
CA ASP A 161 -15.87 19.12 10.95
C ASP A 161 -14.77 18.43 11.78
N GLY A 162 -13.72 19.20 12.12
CA GLY A 162 -13.25 19.41 13.49
C GLY A 162 -12.89 18.26 14.47
N LYS A 163 -12.94 16.98 14.10
CA LYS A 163 -12.64 15.87 15.02
C LYS A 163 -11.37 15.12 14.61
N ILE A 164 -10.46 14.97 15.57
CA ILE A 164 -9.27 14.09 15.52
C ILE A 164 -9.69 12.71 16.00
#